data_AF-A0A1M4XBI3-F1
#
_entry.id   AF-A0A1M4XBI3-F1
#
_cell.length_a   1.000
_cell.length_b   1.000
_cell.length_c   1.000
_cell.angle_alpha   90.00
_cell.angle_beta   90.00
_cell.angle_gamma   90.00
#
_symmetry.space_group_name_H-M   'P 1'
#
loop_
_entity.id
_entity.type
_entity.pdbx_description
1 polymer ?
#
loop_
_entity_poly.entity_id
_entity_poly.type
_entity_poly.pdbx_seq_one_letter_code
_entity_poly.pdbx_strand_id
1 'polypeptide(L)'
;MLTPYDFGAVGDGLADDTQAVNEFLAYAADHVVLDAKFLGTFRVTDTVRFRPSDPEQPFFATDDMRLRATLIVDRPAHNPGPGVEIAGVKGAVFSGKLTIRGVTGSRWPEGRHMTHGVVYGDHVRHALFDWLYVEGALLWGVQKVGKGKDAVEEIGSNSRVHHRLVYCHDCGLSARDGASKAWAGRYMAHTDNADKHGRERSRVTLAASVPPHIEDAGRSVLLIRGNVYGIAEVLDGTHLEVFPRIPRDVAPGDEVLFAIGGGIYQDSVDFSLWCYDMVDVAWCGIGWYDANSYGNAVQLMHAKKTTVAGLIGRFPDGWTHGGFIGQLYVEGGTPVRGFPTWGDTSFTFGNTKVTNPDDFYRIRANRGEEYRRDRFPGVVHKEDREE
;
A
#
# COMPACT_ATOMS: atom_id res chain seq x y z
N MET A 1 -27.55 -21.12 8.72
CA MET A 1 -26.77 -19.94 9.11
C MET A 1 -25.49 -20.46 9.73
N LEU A 2 -24.34 -20.07 9.17
CA LEU A 2 -23.02 -20.49 9.62
C LEU A 2 -22.26 -19.27 10.17
N THR A 3 -21.58 -19.44 11.31
CA THR A 3 -20.84 -18.40 12.02
C THR A 3 -19.56 -18.96 12.66
N PRO A 4 -18.59 -18.12 13.06
CA PRO A 4 -17.42 -18.57 13.81
C PRO A 4 -17.75 -19.31 15.12
N TYR A 5 -18.90 -19.00 15.74
CA TYR A 5 -19.34 -19.63 16.99
C TYR A 5 -19.66 -21.13 16.82
N ASP A 6 -20.07 -21.54 15.61
CA ASP A 6 -20.31 -22.95 15.29
C ASP A 6 -19.02 -23.78 15.29
N PHE A 7 -17.86 -23.11 15.26
CA PHE A 7 -16.52 -23.67 15.32
C PHE A 7 -15.82 -23.41 16.67
N GLY A 8 -16.58 -22.94 17.67
CA GLY A 8 -16.07 -22.75 19.03
C GLY A 8 -15.41 -21.41 19.31
N ALA A 9 -15.53 -20.42 18.43
CA ALA A 9 -15.07 -19.05 18.73
C ALA A 9 -15.85 -18.47 19.93
N VAL A 10 -15.18 -17.72 20.80
CA VAL A 10 -15.79 -17.01 21.93
C VAL A 10 -16.25 -15.62 21.51
N GLY A 11 -15.48 -14.92 20.68
CA GLY A 11 -15.87 -13.62 20.12
C GLY A 11 -15.97 -12.49 21.15
N ASP A 12 -15.21 -12.58 22.25
CA ASP A 12 -15.14 -11.58 23.32
C ASP A 12 -13.97 -10.58 23.16
N GLY A 13 -13.10 -10.80 22.17
CA GLY A 13 -11.90 -9.99 21.91
C GLY A 13 -10.74 -10.25 22.89
N LEU A 14 -10.83 -11.30 23.71
CA LEU A 14 -9.83 -11.67 24.73
C LEU A 14 -9.33 -13.10 24.53
N ALA A 15 -10.23 -14.05 24.32
CA ALA A 15 -9.86 -15.42 23.98
C ALA A 15 -9.20 -15.48 22.60
N ASP A 16 -8.23 -16.38 22.43
CA ASP A 16 -7.63 -16.62 21.13
C ASP A 16 -8.60 -17.43 20.26
N ASP A 17 -9.23 -16.76 19.30
CA ASP A 17 -10.23 -17.32 18.39
C ASP A 17 -9.64 -17.75 17.04
N THR A 18 -8.31 -17.71 16.89
CA THR A 18 -7.61 -17.92 15.61
C THR A 18 -8.03 -19.22 14.92
N GLN A 19 -8.04 -20.33 15.65
CA GLN A 19 -8.37 -21.64 15.09
C GLN A 19 -9.83 -21.68 14.62
N ALA A 20 -10.78 -21.32 15.48
CA ALA A 20 -12.21 -21.34 15.18
C ALA A 20 -12.58 -20.43 14.00
N VAL A 21 -11.98 -19.23 13.94
CA VAL A 21 -12.17 -18.31 12.81
C VAL A 21 -11.64 -18.89 11.51
N ASN A 22 -10.45 -19.50 11.52
CA ASN A 22 -9.88 -20.11 10.32
C ASN A 22 -10.67 -21.35 9.87
N GLU A 23 -11.16 -22.18 10.79
CA GLU A 23 -12.01 -23.33 10.48
C GLU A 23 -13.35 -22.90 9.87
N PHE A 24 -13.98 -21.85 10.42
CA PHE A 24 -15.17 -21.24 9.85
C PHE A 24 -14.95 -20.76 8.41
N LEU A 25 -13.87 -20.03 8.17
CA LEU A 25 -13.56 -19.48 6.85
C LEU A 25 -13.21 -20.58 5.84
N ALA A 26 -12.44 -21.59 6.25
CA ALA A 26 -12.14 -22.76 5.42
C ALA A 26 -13.43 -23.50 5.05
N TYR A 27 -14.32 -23.74 6.02
CA TYR A 27 -15.60 -24.40 5.73
C TYR A 27 -16.45 -23.60 4.74
N ALA A 28 -16.55 -22.27 4.91
CA ALA A 28 -17.26 -21.39 3.98
C ALA A 28 -16.57 -21.32 2.60
N ALA A 29 -15.26 -21.50 2.54
CA ALA A 29 -14.50 -21.55 1.29
C ALA A 29 -14.75 -22.86 0.52
N ASP A 30 -14.87 -23.98 1.23
CA ASP A 30 -14.96 -25.31 0.63
C ASP A 30 -16.40 -25.74 0.32
N HIS A 31 -17.39 -25.15 1.00
CA HIS A 31 -18.80 -25.51 0.88
C HIS A 31 -19.66 -24.33 0.46
N VAL A 32 -20.72 -24.61 -0.31
CA VAL A 32 -21.72 -23.59 -0.65
C VAL A 32 -22.61 -23.33 0.58
N VAL A 33 -22.39 -22.19 1.23
CA VAL A 33 -23.17 -21.76 2.40
C VAL A 33 -24.16 -20.67 2.00
N LEU A 34 -25.46 -20.92 2.16
CA LEU A 34 -26.51 -19.96 1.78
C LEU A 34 -26.57 -18.71 2.68
N ASP A 35 -26.10 -18.80 3.92
CA ASP A 35 -26.10 -17.69 4.89
C ASP A 35 -24.89 -17.81 5.83
N ALA A 36 -23.75 -17.25 5.40
CA ALA A 36 -22.53 -17.14 6.19
C ALA A 36 -22.41 -15.74 6.82
N LYS A 37 -22.23 -15.69 8.14
CA LYS A 37 -22.13 -14.42 8.88
C LYS A 37 -20.87 -14.39 9.74
N PHE A 38 -19.97 -13.47 9.43
CA PHE A 38 -18.79 -13.20 10.23
C PHE A 38 -19.06 -12.00 11.15
N LEU A 39 -19.55 -12.28 12.36
CA LEU A 39 -20.01 -11.27 13.32
C LEU A 39 -19.31 -11.48 14.66
N GLY A 40 -18.77 -10.43 15.27
CA GLY A 40 -18.15 -10.52 16.59
C GLY A 40 -16.85 -9.72 16.70
N THR A 41 -16.20 -9.82 17.85
CA THR A 41 -14.85 -9.27 18.08
C THR A 41 -13.94 -10.44 18.46
N PHE A 42 -12.95 -10.73 17.63
CA PHE A 42 -12.11 -11.93 17.77
C PHE A 42 -10.67 -11.49 17.99
N ARG A 43 -10.03 -11.95 19.07
CA ARG A 43 -8.58 -11.82 19.20
C ARG A 43 -7.94 -12.97 18.44
N VAL A 44 -6.98 -12.64 17.58
CA VAL A 44 -6.27 -13.61 16.75
C VAL A 44 -4.77 -13.42 16.91
N THR A 45 -4.04 -14.53 17.05
CA THR A 45 -2.59 -14.56 17.30
C THR A 45 -1.80 -15.05 16.08
N ASP A 46 -2.48 -15.47 15.02
CA ASP A 46 -1.92 -15.82 13.71
C ASP A 46 -2.77 -15.25 12.54
N THR A 47 -2.36 -15.49 11.30
CA THR A 47 -3.06 -15.01 10.10
C THR A 47 -4.43 -15.66 9.99
N VAL A 48 -5.43 -14.84 9.75
CA VAL A 48 -6.77 -15.27 9.34
C VAL A 48 -6.80 -15.43 7.82
N ARG A 49 -7.16 -16.63 7.33
CA ARG A 49 -7.05 -16.99 5.91
C ARG A 49 -8.43 -17.17 5.27
N PHE A 50 -8.76 -16.29 4.34
CA PHE A 50 -9.91 -16.41 3.44
C PHE A 50 -9.45 -17.11 2.16
N ARG A 51 -9.35 -18.43 2.21
CA ARG A 51 -8.97 -19.26 1.05
C ARG A 51 -9.53 -20.68 1.19
N PRO A 52 -9.73 -21.42 0.09
CA PRO A 52 -10.01 -22.85 0.14
C PRO A 52 -8.95 -23.63 0.93
N SER A 53 -9.37 -24.69 1.62
CA SER A 53 -8.44 -25.55 2.36
C SER A 53 -7.60 -26.42 1.42
N ASP A 54 -8.19 -26.85 0.30
CA ASP A 54 -7.52 -27.56 -0.77
C ASP A 54 -6.82 -26.55 -1.71
N PRO A 55 -5.48 -26.58 -1.84
CA PRO A 55 -4.77 -25.71 -2.77
C PRO A 55 -5.11 -25.97 -4.25
N GLU A 56 -5.65 -27.13 -4.58
CA GLU A 56 -6.13 -27.46 -5.93
C GLU A 56 -7.53 -26.93 -6.20
N GLN A 57 -8.28 -26.53 -5.15
CA GLN A 57 -9.58 -25.90 -5.33
C GLN A 57 -9.37 -24.45 -5.79
N PRO A 58 -9.82 -24.09 -7.00
CA PRO A 58 -9.41 -22.83 -7.60
C PRO A 58 -10.13 -21.62 -6.97
N PHE A 59 -11.32 -21.81 -6.37
CA PHE A 59 -12.16 -20.72 -5.91
C PHE A 59 -13.02 -21.06 -4.67
N PHE A 60 -13.31 -20.03 -3.88
CA PHE A 60 -14.24 -19.97 -2.76
C PHE A 60 -15.64 -20.36 -3.22
N ALA A 61 -16.29 -21.27 -2.50
CA ALA A 61 -17.60 -21.82 -2.86
C ALA A 61 -18.78 -20.95 -2.39
N THR A 62 -18.61 -20.14 -1.34
CA THR A 62 -19.65 -19.24 -0.84
C THR A 62 -19.59 -17.88 -1.53
N ASP A 63 -20.68 -17.51 -2.21
CA ASP A 63 -20.76 -16.28 -3.02
C ASP A 63 -21.21 -15.03 -2.23
N ASP A 64 -21.78 -15.16 -1.04
CA ASP A 64 -22.20 -14.04 -0.20
C ASP A 64 -21.84 -14.29 1.27
N MET A 65 -21.08 -13.37 1.85
CA MET A 65 -20.73 -13.37 3.26
C MET A 65 -21.02 -12.01 3.88
N ARG A 66 -21.78 -12.03 4.99
CA ARG A 66 -22.08 -10.81 5.76
C ARG A 66 -21.04 -10.58 6.84
N LEU A 67 -20.36 -9.44 6.78
CA LEU A 67 -19.30 -9.03 7.67
C LEU A 67 -19.79 -7.95 8.65
N ARG A 68 -19.56 -8.19 9.93
CA ARG A 68 -19.59 -7.19 11.01
C ARG A 68 -18.60 -7.62 12.09
N ALA A 69 -17.38 -7.94 11.65
CA ALA A 69 -16.34 -8.51 12.48
C ALA A 69 -15.25 -7.49 12.78
N THR A 70 -14.68 -7.59 13.98
CA THR A 70 -13.42 -6.94 14.36
C THR A 70 -12.41 -8.01 14.72
N LEU A 71 -11.25 -8.00 14.06
CA LEU A 71 -10.10 -8.83 14.37
C LEU A 71 -9.09 -7.98 15.14
N ILE A 72 -8.79 -8.38 16.38
CA ILE A 72 -7.71 -7.81 17.19
C ILE A 72 -6.50 -8.71 16.98
N VAL A 73 -5.52 -8.24 16.20
CA VAL A 73 -4.34 -9.01 15.82
C VAL A 73 -3.26 -8.83 16.89
N ASP A 74 -3.16 -9.82 17.77
CA ASP A 74 -2.21 -9.87 18.89
C ASP A 74 -1.13 -10.92 18.61
N ARG A 75 -0.27 -10.60 17.65
CA ARG A 75 0.83 -11.46 17.23
C ARG A 75 2.05 -11.27 18.14
N PRO A 76 2.76 -12.35 18.52
CA PRO A 76 4.01 -12.22 19.25
C PRO A 76 5.14 -11.73 18.32
N ALA A 77 6.13 -11.05 18.90
CA ALA A 77 7.23 -10.44 18.14
C ALA A 77 8.05 -11.41 17.27
N HIS A 78 8.14 -12.68 17.66
CA HIS A 78 8.88 -13.71 16.93
C HIS A 78 8.07 -14.34 15.78
N ASN A 79 6.78 -13.99 15.62
CA ASN A 79 5.94 -14.43 14.52
C ASN A 79 5.19 -13.22 13.92
N PRO A 80 5.89 -12.29 13.27
CA PRO A 80 5.24 -11.20 12.55
C PRO A 80 4.61 -11.72 11.26
N GLY A 81 3.47 -11.16 10.86
CA GLY A 81 2.77 -11.58 9.64
C GLY A 81 1.53 -10.74 9.34
N PRO A 82 0.84 -11.02 8.22
CA PRO A 82 -0.40 -10.32 7.91
C PRO A 82 -1.50 -10.66 8.92
N GLY A 83 -2.42 -9.72 9.14
CA GLY A 83 -3.64 -9.97 9.90
C GLY A 83 -4.58 -10.90 9.14
N VAL A 84 -4.82 -10.57 7.87
CA VAL A 84 -5.70 -11.33 6.98
C VAL A 84 -5.00 -11.62 5.65
N GLU A 85 -5.16 -12.84 5.16
CA GLU A 85 -4.80 -13.26 3.80
C GLU A 85 -6.07 -13.62 3.04
N ILE A 86 -6.24 -13.11 1.82
CA ILE A 86 -7.37 -13.41 0.94
C ILE A 86 -6.85 -13.99 -0.36
N ALA A 87 -7.25 -15.21 -0.71
CA ALA A 87 -6.81 -15.90 -1.92
C ALA A 87 -7.90 -16.85 -2.43
N GLY A 88 -7.88 -17.18 -3.72
CA GLY A 88 -8.81 -18.14 -4.32
C GLY A 88 -10.26 -17.72 -4.16
N VAL A 89 -10.61 -16.47 -4.44
CA VAL A 89 -11.99 -15.96 -4.32
C VAL A 89 -12.51 -15.59 -5.69
N LYS A 90 -13.68 -16.07 -6.10
CA LYS A 90 -14.28 -15.69 -7.38
C LYS A 90 -15.78 -15.41 -7.25
N GLY A 91 -16.19 -14.19 -7.58
CA GLY A 91 -17.62 -13.84 -7.63
C GLY A 91 -18.27 -13.60 -6.26
N ALA A 92 -17.47 -13.51 -5.19
CA ALA A 92 -17.98 -13.35 -3.84
C ALA A 92 -18.28 -11.89 -3.47
N VAL A 93 -19.34 -11.70 -2.70
CA VAL A 93 -19.72 -10.41 -2.09
C VAL A 93 -19.51 -10.49 -0.59
N PHE A 94 -18.66 -9.61 -0.09
CA PHE A 94 -18.38 -9.40 1.33
C PHE A 94 -19.11 -8.13 1.78
N SER A 95 -20.37 -8.29 2.17
CA SER A 95 -21.24 -7.18 2.56
C SER A 95 -20.99 -6.73 4.00
N GLY A 96 -21.15 -5.45 4.31
CA GLY A 96 -20.92 -4.90 5.65
C GLY A 96 -19.46 -4.49 5.95
N LYS A 97 -19.01 -4.68 7.20
CA LYS A 97 -17.74 -4.13 7.71
C LYS A 97 -16.82 -5.20 8.30
N LEU A 98 -15.58 -5.25 7.83
CA LEU A 98 -14.47 -5.94 8.47
C LEU A 98 -13.48 -4.92 9.04
N THR A 99 -13.17 -5.03 10.32
CA THR A 99 -12.15 -4.22 11.00
C THR A 99 -10.97 -5.12 11.39
N ILE A 100 -9.75 -4.72 11.08
CA ILE A 100 -8.51 -5.44 11.40
C ILE A 100 -7.62 -4.47 12.18
N ARG A 101 -7.33 -4.81 13.44
CA ARG A 101 -6.66 -3.92 14.38
C ARG A 101 -5.36 -4.53 14.87
N GLY A 102 -4.25 -3.90 14.50
CA GLY A 102 -2.96 -4.07 15.16
C GLY A 102 -2.76 -3.03 16.27
N VAL A 103 -1.51 -2.88 16.71
CA VAL A 103 -1.12 -1.89 17.71
C VAL A 103 -1.01 -0.50 17.08
N THR A 104 -1.70 0.49 17.66
CA THR A 104 -1.67 1.91 17.23
C THR A 104 -1.13 2.81 18.33
N GLY A 105 -0.69 4.02 17.97
CA GLY A 105 -0.23 5.02 18.94
C GLY A 105 1.16 4.77 19.55
N SER A 106 1.72 3.56 19.41
CA SER A 106 3.13 3.29 19.70
C SER A 106 4.04 3.94 18.65
N ARG A 107 5.27 4.27 19.05
CA ARG A 107 6.30 4.72 18.12
C ARG A 107 6.64 3.59 17.17
N TRP A 108 6.52 3.82 15.86
CA TRP A 108 6.94 2.83 14.89
C TRP A 108 8.45 2.51 15.04
N PRO A 109 8.89 1.23 14.96
CA PRO A 109 8.11 0.01 14.72
C PRO A 109 7.64 -0.71 16.00
N GLU A 110 7.81 -0.10 17.18
CA GLU A 110 7.65 -0.75 18.48
C GLU A 110 6.25 -1.34 18.69
N GLY A 111 6.21 -2.62 19.08
CA GLY A 111 4.96 -3.36 19.35
C GLY A 111 4.12 -3.70 18.13
N ARG A 112 4.53 -3.31 16.91
CA ARG A 112 3.77 -3.60 15.69
C ARG A 112 4.20 -4.93 15.08
N HIS A 113 3.42 -5.96 15.34
CA HIS A 113 3.69 -7.33 14.87
C HIS A 113 2.78 -7.79 13.73
N MET A 114 1.74 -7.02 13.43
CA MET A 114 0.96 -7.16 12.20
C MET A 114 1.73 -6.47 11.06
N THR A 115 2.37 -7.25 10.18
CA THR A 115 3.15 -6.67 9.07
C THR A 115 2.25 -5.94 8.10
N HIS A 116 1.17 -6.59 7.71
CA HIS A 116 0.15 -6.07 6.80
C HIS A 116 -1.24 -6.28 7.41
N GLY A 117 -2.19 -5.39 7.16
CA GLY A 117 -3.58 -5.67 7.56
C GLY A 117 -4.21 -6.76 6.72
N VAL A 118 -4.28 -6.52 5.41
CA VAL A 118 -4.76 -7.49 4.40
C VAL A 118 -3.70 -7.70 3.33
N VAL A 119 -3.42 -8.96 3.02
CA VAL A 119 -2.65 -9.36 1.84
C VAL A 119 -3.57 -10.13 0.90
N TYR A 120 -3.66 -9.66 -0.34
CA TYR A 120 -4.33 -10.38 -1.42
C TYR A 120 -3.34 -11.29 -2.13
N GLY A 121 -3.56 -12.60 -1.99
CA GLY A 121 -2.84 -13.66 -2.69
C GLY A 121 -3.40 -13.94 -4.08
N ASP A 122 -3.15 -15.12 -4.61
CA ASP A 122 -3.54 -15.48 -5.98
C ASP A 122 -5.05 -15.72 -6.13
N HIS A 123 -5.56 -15.59 -7.36
CA HIS A 123 -6.92 -15.97 -7.76
C HIS A 123 -8.08 -15.23 -7.06
N VAL A 124 -7.91 -13.97 -6.68
CA VAL A 124 -8.99 -13.08 -6.19
C VAL A 124 -9.63 -12.32 -7.36
N ARG A 125 -10.84 -12.72 -7.75
CA ARG A 125 -11.56 -12.30 -8.95
C ARG A 125 -13.00 -11.90 -8.64
N HIS A 126 -13.50 -10.86 -9.31
CA HIS A 126 -14.90 -10.44 -9.29
C HIS A 126 -15.46 -10.35 -7.87
N ALA A 127 -14.65 -9.84 -6.94
CA ALA A 127 -14.97 -9.77 -5.53
C ALA A 127 -15.39 -8.35 -5.17
N LEU A 128 -16.46 -8.21 -4.39
CA LEU A 128 -16.92 -6.93 -3.86
C LEU A 128 -16.74 -6.94 -2.35
N PHE A 129 -16.04 -5.94 -1.83
CA PHE A 129 -15.94 -5.65 -0.40
C PHE A 129 -16.67 -4.34 -0.12
N ASP A 130 -17.63 -4.35 0.79
CA ASP A 130 -18.27 -3.12 1.24
C ASP A 130 -17.24 -2.28 1.99
N TRP A 131 -16.99 -2.57 3.27
CA TRP A 131 -16.14 -1.74 4.12
C TRP A 131 -14.99 -2.55 4.72
N LEU A 132 -13.77 -2.11 4.45
CA LEU A 132 -12.55 -2.66 5.03
C LEU A 132 -11.85 -1.58 5.86
N TYR A 133 -11.64 -1.85 7.14
CA TYR A 133 -10.97 -0.95 8.07
C TYR A 133 -9.72 -1.63 8.59
N VAL A 134 -8.57 -0.98 8.43
CA VAL A 134 -7.29 -1.49 8.90
C VAL A 134 -6.60 -0.43 9.73
N GLU A 135 -6.07 -0.82 10.90
CA GLU A 135 -5.28 0.07 11.74
C GLU A 135 -4.03 -0.60 12.30
N GLY A 136 -2.93 0.15 12.41
CA GLY A 136 -1.74 -0.30 13.14
C GLY A 136 -0.90 -1.35 12.42
N ALA A 137 -0.90 -1.37 11.09
CA ALA A 137 0.03 -2.22 10.33
C ALA A 137 1.47 -1.67 10.43
N LEU A 138 2.46 -2.55 10.52
CA LEU A 138 3.88 -2.20 10.48
C LEU A 138 4.29 -1.67 9.09
N LEU A 139 3.75 -2.26 8.03
CA LEU A 139 4.01 -1.91 6.63
C LEU A 139 2.73 -1.37 5.99
N TRP A 140 1.90 -2.21 5.36
CA TRP A 140 0.71 -1.74 4.62
C TRP A 140 -0.61 -2.12 5.27
N GLY A 141 -1.58 -1.22 5.19
CA GLY A 141 -2.96 -1.54 5.55
C GLY A 141 -3.51 -2.63 4.62
N VAL A 142 -3.39 -2.41 3.31
CA VAL A 142 -3.77 -3.34 2.26
C VAL A 142 -2.61 -3.50 1.28
N GLN A 143 -2.24 -4.74 1.00
CA GLN A 143 -1.23 -5.06 0.01
C GLN A 143 -1.75 -6.07 -1.02
N LYS A 144 -1.47 -5.79 -2.29
CA LYS A 144 -1.57 -6.73 -3.41
C LYS A 144 -0.19 -6.90 -4.02
N VAL A 145 0.28 -8.14 -4.14
CA VAL A 145 1.53 -8.45 -4.86
C VAL A 145 1.24 -9.49 -5.92
N GLY A 146 1.39 -9.12 -7.19
CA GLY A 146 1.55 -10.07 -8.28
C GLY A 146 2.88 -10.78 -8.12
N LYS A 147 2.86 -12.11 -8.15
CA LYS A 147 4.02 -13.02 -8.02
C LYS A 147 5.35 -12.48 -8.59
N GLY A 148 6.42 -12.56 -7.80
CA GLY A 148 7.80 -12.24 -8.19
C GLY A 148 8.48 -13.33 -9.03
N LYS A 149 9.76 -13.11 -9.40
CA LYS A 149 10.56 -13.87 -10.39
C LYS A 149 10.73 -15.39 -10.17
N ASP A 150 10.32 -15.95 -9.04
CA ASP A 150 10.35 -17.40 -8.77
C ASP A 150 9.00 -18.11 -9.04
N ALA A 151 8.03 -17.39 -9.62
CA ALA A 151 6.75 -17.97 -10.00
C ALA A 151 6.86 -18.78 -11.30
N VAL A 152 6.88 -20.10 -11.14
CA VAL A 152 6.67 -21.09 -12.21
C VAL A 152 5.32 -20.84 -12.88
N GLU A 153 5.30 -20.99 -14.21
CA GLU A 153 4.20 -20.78 -15.14
C GLU A 153 2.87 -21.37 -14.67
N GLU A 154 1.98 -20.49 -14.19
CA GLU A 154 0.51 -20.44 -14.38
C GLU A 154 -0.02 -19.29 -13.51
N ILE A 155 -0.01 -18.07 -14.05
CA ILE A 155 -0.31 -16.84 -13.30
C ILE A 155 -1.81 -16.77 -12.98
N GLY A 156 -2.15 -16.80 -11.69
CA GLY A 156 -3.50 -16.51 -11.20
C GLY A 156 -3.89 -15.05 -11.40
N SER A 157 -4.77 -14.76 -12.37
CA SER A 157 -5.26 -13.40 -12.64
C SER A 157 -6.10 -12.85 -11.46
N ASN A 158 -5.57 -11.93 -10.65
CA ASN A 158 -6.42 -11.17 -9.73
C ASN A 158 -7.20 -10.13 -10.52
N SER A 159 -8.54 -10.13 -10.42
CA SER A 159 -9.35 -9.30 -11.30
C SER A 159 -10.63 -8.70 -10.77
N ARG A 160 -10.94 -7.46 -11.17
CA ARG A 160 -12.21 -6.78 -10.85
C ARG A 160 -12.55 -6.89 -9.36
N VAL A 161 -11.59 -6.56 -8.51
CA VAL A 161 -11.82 -6.44 -7.07
C VAL A 161 -12.29 -5.02 -6.81
N HIS A 162 -13.44 -4.89 -6.16
CA HIS A 162 -14.06 -3.60 -5.89
C HIS A 162 -14.20 -3.44 -4.38
N HIS A 163 -13.71 -2.32 -3.87
CA HIS A 163 -13.99 -1.86 -2.52
C HIS A 163 -14.90 -0.63 -2.55
N ARG A 164 -15.99 -0.64 -1.78
CA ARG A 164 -16.79 0.59 -1.60
C ARG A 164 -16.08 1.56 -0.65
N LEU A 165 -15.46 1.06 0.42
CA LEU A 165 -14.67 1.89 1.32
C LEU A 165 -13.49 1.11 1.90
N VAL A 166 -12.30 1.69 1.77
CA VAL A 166 -11.10 1.27 2.48
C VAL A 166 -10.65 2.40 3.39
N TYR A 167 -10.58 2.10 4.67
CA TYR A 167 -10.02 2.98 5.68
C TYR A 167 -8.71 2.39 6.21
N CYS A 168 -7.61 3.13 6.13
CA CYS A 168 -6.33 2.73 6.72
C CYS A 168 -5.80 3.80 7.66
N HIS A 169 -5.42 3.39 8.87
CA HIS A 169 -5.05 4.33 9.91
C HIS A 169 -3.79 3.90 10.66
N ASP A 170 -2.84 4.82 10.76
CA ASP A 170 -1.58 4.60 11.47
C ASP A 170 -0.83 3.37 10.93
N CYS A 171 -0.76 3.23 9.60
CA CYS A 171 -0.07 2.13 8.92
C CYS A 171 1.28 2.59 8.34
N GLY A 172 2.34 1.84 8.60
CA GLY A 172 3.69 2.19 8.15
C GLY A 172 4.35 3.28 8.99
N LEU A 173 5.47 3.80 8.49
CA LEU A 173 6.21 4.92 9.07
C LEU A 173 5.75 6.24 8.44
N SER A 174 4.99 7.03 9.20
CA SER A 174 4.63 8.40 8.84
C SER A 174 5.53 9.44 9.53
N ALA A 175 5.58 10.65 8.96
CA ALA A 175 6.28 11.79 9.56
C ALA A 175 5.55 12.38 10.80
N ARG A 176 4.45 11.75 11.25
CA ARG A 176 3.69 12.18 12.43
C ARG A 176 4.58 12.17 13.67
N ASP A 177 4.42 13.20 14.49
CA ASP A 177 5.08 13.34 15.81
C ASP A 177 6.61 13.18 15.78
N GLY A 178 7.25 13.43 14.64
CA GLY A 178 8.70 13.25 14.47
C GLY A 178 9.15 11.79 14.43
N ALA A 179 8.25 10.82 14.23
CA ALA A 179 8.60 9.41 14.14
C ALA A 179 9.64 9.16 13.03
N SER A 180 9.47 9.71 11.83
CA SER A 180 10.49 9.65 10.77
C SER A 180 11.78 10.43 11.11
N LYS A 181 11.68 11.53 11.87
CA LYS A 181 12.86 12.35 12.28
C LYS A 181 13.83 11.60 13.16
N ALA A 182 13.36 10.57 13.86
CA ALA A 182 14.21 9.72 14.66
C ALA A 182 15.12 8.79 13.84
N TRP A 183 14.75 8.50 12.59
CA TRP A 183 15.43 7.51 11.75
C TRP A 183 16.20 8.17 10.60
N ALA A 184 15.88 9.41 10.22
CA ALA A 184 16.73 10.21 9.35
C ALA A 184 16.88 11.62 9.90
N GLY A 185 18.15 12.03 10.07
CA GLY A 185 18.52 13.37 10.48
C GLY A 185 18.86 14.26 9.28
N ARG A 186 19.89 13.89 8.50
CA ARG A 186 20.42 14.71 7.41
C ARG A 186 21.02 13.88 6.27
N TYR A 187 20.82 14.36 5.04
CA TYR A 187 21.52 13.94 3.84
C TYR A 187 22.98 14.43 3.90
N MET A 188 23.95 13.58 3.57
CA MET A 188 25.38 13.93 3.67
C MET A 188 26.05 14.07 2.31
N ALA A 189 25.80 13.14 1.40
CA ALA A 189 26.38 13.14 0.07
C ALA A 189 25.66 12.12 -0.81
N HIS A 190 25.90 12.18 -2.11
CA HIS A 190 25.66 11.06 -3.00
C HIS A 190 26.82 10.86 -3.97
N THR A 191 26.89 9.65 -4.52
CA THR A 191 27.66 9.34 -5.71
C THR A 191 26.71 8.81 -6.77
N ASP A 192 26.80 9.36 -7.97
CA ASP A 192 25.99 8.90 -9.08
C ASP A 192 26.50 7.57 -9.61
N ASN A 193 25.57 6.68 -9.90
CA ASN A 193 25.82 5.42 -10.55
C ASN A 193 24.82 5.20 -11.68
N ALA A 194 25.28 4.51 -12.73
CA ALA A 194 24.40 4.01 -13.77
C ALA A 194 24.28 2.50 -13.59
N ASP A 195 23.08 1.97 -13.71
CA ASP A 195 22.92 0.53 -13.81
C ASP A 195 23.12 0.02 -15.23
N LYS A 196 23.06 -1.31 -15.41
CA LYS A 196 23.23 -1.99 -16.71
C LYS A 196 22.24 -1.56 -17.80
N HIS A 197 21.21 -0.79 -17.46
CA HIS A 197 20.21 -0.27 -18.38
C HIS A 197 20.34 1.24 -18.62
N GLY A 198 21.42 1.87 -18.12
CA GLY A 198 21.66 3.31 -18.27
C GLY A 198 20.80 4.18 -17.36
N ARG A 199 20.16 3.60 -16.32
CA ARG A 199 19.36 4.37 -15.36
C ARG A 199 20.28 5.09 -14.40
N GLU A 200 20.19 6.40 -14.36
CA GLU A 200 20.90 7.23 -13.39
C GLU A 200 20.28 7.06 -12.00
N ARG A 201 21.04 6.45 -11.10
CA ARG A 201 20.75 6.26 -9.68
C ARG A 201 21.75 7.07 -8.86
N SER A 202 21.47 7.19 -7.58
CA SER A 202 22.41 7.79 -6.64
C SER A 202 22.56 6.88 -5.44
N ARG A 203 23.80 6.55 -5.08
CA ARG A 203 24.13 6.02 -3.76
C ARG A 203 24.19 7.18 -2.78
N VAL A 204 23.31 7.17 -1.79
CA VAL A 204 23.13 8.22 -0.78
C VAL A 204 23.81 7.83 0.51
N THR A 205 24.49 8.78 1.14
CA THR A 205 25.00 8.66 2.51
C THR A 205 24.13 9.47 3.47
N LEU A 206 23.72 8.85 4.57
CA LEU A 206 22.91 9.45 5.62
C LEU A 206 23.73 9.68 6.89
N ALA A 207 23.38 10.72 7.65
CA ALA A 207 24.03 11.04 8.94
C ALA A 207 23.63 10.08 10.08
N ALA A 208 22.55 9.34 9.92
CA ALA A 208 21.97 8.44 10.92
C ALA A 208 21.61 7.10 10.29
N SER A 209 21.35 6.11 11.15
CA SER A 209 21.04 4.76 10.69
C SER A 209 19.73 4.71 9.91
N VAL A 210 19.77 4.02 8.78
CA VAL A 210 18.61 3.66 7.97
C VAL A 210 17.56 2.98 8.87
N PRO A 211 16.26 3.38 8.80
CA PRO A 211 15.21 2.74 9.56
C PRO A 211 15.12 1.23 9.27
N PRO A 212 14.71 0.41 10.25
CA PRO A 212 14.46 -1.02 10.02
C PRO A 212 13.31 -1.22 9.03
N HIS A 213 13.08 -2.43 8.53
CA HIS A 213 11.91 -2.77 7.69
C HIS A 213 11.73 -1.93 6.42
N ILE A 214 12.79 -1.29 5.90
CA ILE A 214 12.74 -0.72 4.56
C ILE A 214 12.48 -1.84 3.57
N GLU A 215 11.43 -1.67 2.79
CA GLU A 215 11.14 -2.52 1.64
C GLU A 215 11.93 -2.00 0.44
N ASP A 216 12.89 -2.81 -0.01
CA ASP A 216 13.67 -2.59 -1.24
C ASP A 216 12.76 -2.58 -2.48
N ALA A 217 13.36 -2.35 -3.65
CA ALA A 217 12.67 -2.31 -4.93
C ALA A 217 11.55 -1.25 -5.00
N GLY A 218 11.81 -0.06 -4.47
CA GLY A 218 10.97 1.12 -4.64
C GLY A 218 9.66 1.12 -3.86
N ARG A 219 9.43 0.15 -2.96
CA ARG A 219 8.23 0.08 -2.11
C ARG A 219 8.27 1.09 -0.98
N SER A 220 9.47 1.33 -0.44
CA SER A 220 9.77 2.43 0.47
C SER A 220 10.39 3.61 -0.27
N VAL A 221 10.15 4.81 0.26
CA VAL A 221 10.64 6.04 -0.36
C VAL A 221 11.28 6.94 0.68
N LEU A 222 12.21 7.77 0.22
CA LEU A 222 12.78 8.85 1.02
C LEU A 222 12.50 10.20 0.36
N LEU A 223 12.43 11.25 1.16
CA LEU A 223 12.21 12.61 0.74
C LEU A 223 13.42 13.45 1.13
N ILE A 224 14.00 14.16 0.17
CA ILE A 224 15.04 15.19 0.40
C ILE A 224 14.53 16.50 -0.17
N ARG A 225 14.39 17.51 0.69
CA ARG A 225 13.75 18.81 0.34
C ARG A 225 12.37 18.63 -0.31
N GLY A 226 11.60 17.64 0.14
CA GLY A 226 10.27 17.31 -0.41
C GLY A 226 10.26 16.62 -1.78
N ASN A 227 11.44 16.35 -2.37
CA ASN A 227 11.57 15.52 -3.57
C ASN A 227 11.57 14.05 -3.17
N VAL A 228 10.76 13.24 -3.84
CA VAL A 228 10.61 11.82 -3.53
C VAL A 228 11.61 11.00 -4.35
N TYR A 229 12.30 10.07 -3.67
CA TYR A 229 13.21 9.10 -4.24
C TYR A 229 12.82 7.70 -3.75
N GLY A 230 12.61 6.77 -4.68
CA GLY A 230 12.35 5.37 -4.39
C GLY A 230 13.65 4.70 -3.95
N ILE A 231 13.58 3.93 -2.87
CA ILE A 231 14.74 3.21 -2.34
C ILE A 231 14.89 1.92 -3.16
N ALA A 232 15.98 1.82 -3.91
CA ALA A 232 16.28 0.66 -4.73
C ALA A 232 16.83 -0.49 -3.88
N GLU A 233 17.76 -0.16 -3.00
CA GLU A 233 18.52 -1.13 -2.21
C GLU A 233 19.06 -0.48 -0.93
N VAL A 234 18.98 -1.19 0.18
CA VAL A 234 19.72 -0.86 1.40
C VAL A 234 21.11 -1.49 1.32
N LEU A 235 22.15 -0.66 1.22
CA LEU A 235 23.53 -1.13 1.04
C LEU A 235 24.19 -1.48 2.38
N ASP A 236 23.97 -0.62 3.38
CA ASP A 236 24.37 -0.85 4.77
C ASP A 236 23.54 0.04 5.71
N GLY A 237 23.91 0.08 6.99
CA GLY A 237 23.20 0.84 8.01
C GLY A 237 23.11 2.35 7.78
N THR A 238 23.86 2.94 6.85
CA THR A 238 23.86 4.40 6.56
C THR A 238 23.83 4.73 5.06
N HIS A 239 23.90 3.73 4.19
CA HIS A 239 23.95 3.91 2.75
C HIS A 239 22.75 3.26 2.05
N LEU A 240 22.15 4.02 1.13
CA LEU A 240 21.02 3.58 0.31
C LEU A 240 21.34 3.81 -1.16
N GLU A 241 20.82 2.98 -2.04
CA GLU A 241 20.69 3.32 -3.45
C GLU A 241 19.28 3.83 -3.73
N VAL A 242 19.17 4.97 -4.41
CA VAL A 242 17.88 5.61 -4.71
C VAL A 242 17.72 5.98 -6.17
N PHE A 243 16.46 6.19 -6.54
CA PHE A 243 16.06 6.63 -7.85
C PHE A 243 14.87 7.61 -7.79
N PRO A 244 14.78 8.62 -8.68
CA PRO A 244 15.76 8.97 -9.71
C PRO A 244 17.08 9.51 -9.11
N ARG A 245 18.07 9.78 -9.97
CA ARG A 245 19.30 10.48 -9.57
C ARG A 245 18.99 11.74 -8.77
N ILE A 246 19.73 11.96 -7.69
CA ILE A 246 19.67 13.19 -6.90
C ILE A 246 20.33 14.33 -7.69
N PRO A 247 19.64 15.45 -7.91
CA PRO A 247 20.23 16.62 -8.55
C PRO A 247 21.45 17.18 -7.79
N ARG A 248 22.41 17.77 -8.51
CA ARG A 248 23.65 18.32 -7.92
C ARG A 248 23.43 19.52 -6.98
N ASP A 249 22.29 20.19 -7.07
CA ASP A 249 21.91 21.32 -6.21
C ASP A 249 21.34 20.89 -4.85
N VAL A 250 21.19 19.58 -4.61
CA VAL A 250 20.86 19.03 -3.28
C VAL A 250 22.12 19.02 -2.41
N ALA A 251 22.13 19.82 -1.36
CA ALA A 251 23.32 20.12 -0.58
C ALA A 251 23.40 19.24 0.68
N PRO A 252 24.61 18.82 1.08
CA PRO A 252 24.82 18.18 2.39
C PRO A 252 24.17 18.99 3.52
N GLY A 253 23.47 18.31 4.42
CA GLY A 253 22.78 18.89 5.56
C GLY A 253 21.26 18.97 5.41
N ASP A 254 20.72 18.74 4.20
CA ASP A 254 19.27 18.72 3.95
C ASP A 254 18.54 17.65 4.77
N GLU A 255 17.33 17.95 5.25
CA GLU A 255 16.50 17.00 5.99
C GLU A 255 16.08 15.83 5.09
N VAL A 256 16.15 14.62 5.65
CA VAL A 256 15.68 13.39 5.02
C VAL A 256 14.45 12.91 5.79
N LEU A 257 13.37 12.57 5.08
CA LEU A 257 12.21 11.91 5.67
C LEU A 257 11.98 10.57 4.99
N PHE A 258 11.69 9.54 5.77
CA PHE A 258 11.28 8.24 5.22
C PHE A 258 9.76 8.10 5.22
N ALA A 259 9.26 7.46 4.17
CA ALA A 259 7.91 6.90 4.12
C ALA A 259 8.03 5.41 3.79
N ILE A 260 7.74 4.57 4.79
CA ILE A 260 7.79 3.11 4.71
C ILE A 260 6.37 2.60 4.90
N GLY A 261 5.93 1.68 4.06
CA GLY A 261 4.56 1.18 4.15
C GLY A 261 3.51 2.27 3.93
N GLY A 262 2.26 1.98 4.29
CA GLY A 262 1.18 2.90 4.00
C GLY A 262 -0.23 2.36 4.14
N GLY A 263 -1.19 3.08 3.56
CA GLY A 263 -2.57 2.63 3.46
C GLY A 263 -2.69 1.46 2.49
N ILE A 264 -2.46 1.71 1.20
CA ILE A 264 -2.70 0.74 0.15
C ILE A 264 -1.46 0.64 -0.76
N TYR A 265 -0.95 -0.56 -0.98
CA TYR A 265 0.06 -0.87 -1.99
C TYR A 265 -0.44 -1.93 -2.96
N GLN A 266 -0.22 -1.70 -4.25
CA GLN A 266 -0.67 -2.61 -5.28
C GLN A 266 0.37 -2.73 -6.38
N ASP A 267 0.82 -3.96 -6.63
CA ASP A 267 1.71 -4.29 -7.73
C ASP A 267 1.16 -5.52 -8.45
N SER A 268 1.10 -5.46 -9.78
CA SER A 268 0.71 -6.60 -10.62
C SER A 268 1.17 -6.39 -12.05
N VAL A 269 1.73 -7.45 -12.64
CA VAL A 269 2.21 -7.48 -14.03
C VAL A 269 1.08 -7.73 -15.04
N ASP A 270 0.00 -8.40 -14.64
CA ASP A 270 -1.05 -8.88 -15.54
C ASP A 270 -2.45 -8.47 -15.06
N PHE A 271 -3.29 -8.02 -16.00
CA PHE A 271 -4.42 -7.11 -15.79
C PHE A 271 -5.42 -7.51 -14.69
N SER A 272 -5.85 -6.54 -13.86
CA SER A 272 -7.17 -5.89 -14.04
C SER A 272 -7.62 -4.98 -12.89
N LEU A 273 -8.35 -3.95 -13.31
CA LEU A 273 -9.23 -3.04 -12.58
C LEU A 273 -9.45 -3.41 -11.11
N TRP A 274 -8.65 -2.83 -10.21
CA TRP A 274 -9.09 -2.65 -8.84
C TRP A 274 -9.71 -1.28 -8.70
N CYS A 275 -10.93 -1.25 -8.19
CA CYS A 275 -11.68 -0.03 -7.98
C CYS A 275 -11.91 0.20 -6.50
N TYR A 276 -11.77 1.46 -6.10
CA TYR A 276 -12.14 1.95 -4.79
C TYR A 276 -13.13 3.09 -4.97
N ASP A 277 -14.33 2.99 -4.39
CA ASP A 277 -15.24 4.16 -4.38
C ASP A 277 -14.66 5.22 -3.43
N MET A 278 -14.20 4.78 -2.24
CA MET A 278 -13.55 5.65 -1.26
C MET A 278 -12.30 5.01 -0.66
N VAL A 279 -11.22 5.78 -0.64
CA VAL A 279 -10.01 5.51 0.13
C VAL A 279 -9.83 6.62 1.15
N ASP A 280 -9.82 6.29 2.43
CA ASP A 280 -9.55 7.22 3.53
C ASP A 280 -8.32 6.75 4.31
N VAL A 281 -7.25 7.52 4.24
CA VAL A 281 -5.95 7.16 4.82
C VAL A 281 -5.49 8.25 5.78
N ALA A 282 -5.15 7.85 7.00
CA ALA A 282 -4.74 8.78 8.04
C ALA A 282 -3.48 8.30 8.77
N TRP A 283 -2.50 9.19 8.95
CA TRP A 283 -1.27 8.92 9.70
C TRP A 283 -0.41 7.77 9.12
N CYS A 284 -0.54 7.52 7.83
CA CYS A 284 0.22 6.48 7.13
C CYS A 284 1.50 7.02 6.48
N GLY A 285 2.49 6.15 6.24
CA GLY A 285 3.69 6.53 5.47
C GLY A 285 3.31 7.02 4.07
N ILE A 286 2.81 6.09 3.26
CA ILE A 286 2.26 6.36 1.93
C ILE A 286 0.74 6.17 1.98
N GLY A 287 -0.05 7.04 1.37
CA GLY A 287 -1.51 6.89 1.34
C GLY A 287 -1.93 5.75 0.40
N TRP A 288 -1.70 5.94 -0.89
CA TRP A 288 -1.99 4.96 -1.94
C TRP A 288 -0.81 4.84 -2.89
N TYR A 289 -0.34 3.62 -3.13
CA TYR A 289 0.74 3.30 -4.05
C TYR A 289 0.26 2.33 -5.14
N ASP A 290 0.13 2.83 -6.36
CA ASP A 290 -0.20 2.04 -7.55
C ASP A 290 1.05 1.78 -8.42
N ALA A 291 1.53 0.54 -8.36
CA ALA A 291 2.60 0.01 -9.20
C ALA A 291 2.07 -1.00 -10.24
N ASN A 292 0.77 -1.07 -10.48
CA ASN A 292 0.21 -2.03 -11.45
C ASN A 292 0.53 -1.62 -12.89
N SER A 293 0.65 -2.62 -13.78
CA SER A 293 0.78 -2.37 -15.21
C SER A 293 -0.42 -1.57 -15.75
N TYR A 294 -1.65 -1.89 -15.33
CA TYR A 294 -2.87 -1.26 -15.85
C TYR A 294 -3.60 -0.59 -14.70
N GLY A 295 -3.46 0.74 -14.65
CA GLY A 295 -3.80 1.56 -13.49
C GLY A 295 -5.14 1.29 -12.84
N ASN A 296 -5.16 1.41 -11.53
CA ASN A 296 -6.36 1.28 -10.73
C ASN A 296 -7.08 2.62 -10.60
N ALA A 297 -8.31 2.56 -10.09
CA ALA A 297 -9.16 3.72 -9.96
C ALA A 297 -9.61 3.89 -8.51
N VAL A 298 -9.43 5.11 -8.00
CA VAL A 298 -10.02 5.59 -6.76
C VAL A 298 -10.99 6.71 -7.12
N GLN A 299 -12.27 6.57 -6.79
CA GLN A 299 -13.25 7.63 -7.09
C GLN A 299 -13.07 8.83 -6.15
N LEU A 300 -12.93 8.58 -4.84
CA LEU A 300 -12.66 9.60 -3.83
C LEU A 300 -11.52 9.15 -2.92
N MET A 301 -10.49 9.99 -2.79
CA MET A 301 -9.39 9.77 -1.86
C MET A 301 -9.29 10.91 -0.85
N HIS A 302 -9.26 10.55 0.44
CA HIS A 302 -8.89 11.44 1.53
C HIS A 302 -7.56 10.98 2.13
N ALA A 303 -6.58 11.88 2.19
CA ALA A 303 -5.29 11.63 2.81
C ALA A 303 -5.00 12.64 3.93
N LYS A 304 -4.95 12.17 5.17
CA LYS A 304 -4.72 12.99 6.36
C LYS A 304 -3.36 12.71 6.99
N LYS A 305 -2.49 13.73 7.00
CA LYS A 305 -1.18 13.70 7.66
C LYS A 305 -0.37 12.46 7.27
N THR A 306 -0.39 12.09 6.00
CA THR A 306 0.50 11.06 5.45
C THR A 306 1.85 11.67 5.12
N THR A 307 2.93 10.89 4.98
CA THR A 307 4.22 11.42 4.49
C THR A 307 4.21 11.64 2.98
N VAL A 308 3.56 10.73 2.25
CA VAL A 308 3.24 10.86 0.83
C VAL A 308 1.78 10.47 0.63
N ALA A 309 0.98 11.31 -0.02
CA ALA A 309 -0.46 11.09 -0.15
C ALA A 309 -0.75 10.03 -1.20
N GLY A 310 -0.05 10.06 -2.33
CA GLY A 310 -0.18 9.08 -3.40
C GLY A 310 1.12 8.92 -4.18
N LEU A 311 1.37 7.69 -4.62
CA LEU A 311 2.49 7.28 -5.46
C LEU A 311 1.95 6.46 -6.63
N ILE A 312 2.36 6.79 -7.85
CA ILE A 312 2.10 5.96 -9.02
C ILE A 312 3.40 5.70 -9.75
N GLY A 313 3.66 4.43 -10.00
CA GLY A 313 4.78 3.99 -10.81
C GLY A 313 5.35 2.68 -10.28
N ARG A 314 6.20 2.06 -11.08
CA ARG A 314 6.88 0.83 -10.73
C ARG A 314 8.36 1.00 -10.94
N PHE A 315 9.11 0.72 -9.88
CA PHE A 315 10.56 0.85 -9.82
C PHE A 315 11.13 -0.37 -9.05
N PRO A 316 12.38 -0.82 -9.29
CA PRO A 316 13.28 -0.45 -10.37
C PRO A 316 12.78 -0.91 -11.74
N ASP A 317 12.17 -2.08 -11.82
CA ASP A 317 11.83 -2.73 -13.07
C ASP A 317 10.31 -2.83 -13.24
N GLY A 318 9.81 -2.43 -14.41
CA GLY A 318 8.42 -2.64 -14.81
C GLY A 318 7.75 -1.39 -15.37
N TRP A 319 6.57 -1.62 -15.96
CA TRP A 319 5.72 -0.59 -16.54
C TRP A 319 4.53 -0.34 -15.64
N THR A 320 4.11 0.92 -15.56
CA THR A 320 2.82 1.33 -15.02
C THR A 320 2.19 2.24 -16.06
N HIS A 321 1.04 1.86 -16.61
CA HIS A 321 0.35 2.67 -17.60
C HIS A 321 -0.39 3.87 -16.97
N GLY A 322 -0.64 3.83 -15.66
CA GLY A 322 -1.18 4.96 -14.93
C GLY A 322 -1.90 4.59 -13.65
N GLY A 323 -2.77 5.51 -13.23
CA GLY A 323 -3.83 5.29 -12.25
C GLY A 323 -4.73 6.54 -12.20
N PHE A 324 -5.90 6.39 -11.60
CA PHE A 324 -6.94 7.41 -11.61
C PHE A 324 -7.38 7.75 -10.18
N ILE A 325 -7.43 9.04 -9.88
CA ILE A 325 -8.12 9.56 -8.69
C ILE A 325 -9.19 10.55 -9.14
N GLY A 326 -10.46 10.23 -8.92
CA GLY A 326 -11.58 11.09 -9.31
C GLY A 326 -11.60 12.40 -8.53
N GLN A 327 -11.54 12.31 -7.20
CA GLN A 327 -11.49 13.43 -6.27
C GLN A 327 -10.43 13.16 -5.21
N LEU A 328 -9.62 14.17 -4.90
CA LEU A 328 -8.57 14.09 -3.90
C LEU A 328 -8.71 15.23 -2.88
N TYR A 329 -8.74 14.88 -1.60
CA TYR A 329 -8.66 15.81 -0.49
C TYR A 329 -7.47 15.46 0.40
N VAL A 330 -6.56 16.41 0.61
CA VAL A 330 -5.36 16.23 1.43
C VAL A 330 -5.39 17.17 2.62
N GLU A 331 -5.31 16.62 3.82
CA GLU A 331 -5.18 17.37 5.08
C GLU A 331 -3.73 17.24 5.59
N GLY A 332 -2.91 18.29 5.44
CA GLY A 332 -1.58 18.37 6.08
C GLY A 332 -0.35 18.41 5.17
N GLY A 333 -0.40 19.10 4.01
CA GLY A 333 0.80 19.45 3.22
C GLY A 333 1.50 18.27 2.53
N THR A 334 0.82 17.14 2.38
CA THR A 334 1.41 15.92 1.85
C THR A 334 1.40 15.91 0.31
N PRO A 335 2.54 15.67 -0.36
CA PRO A 335 2.57 15.63 -1.81
C PRO A 335 1.93 14.35 -2.38
N VAL A 336 1.33 14.45 -3.57
CA VAL A 336 1.12 13.31 -4.48
C VAL A 336 2.22 13.34 -5.53
N ARG A 337 2.85 12.20 -5.84
CA ARG A 337 3.97 12.16 -6.78
C ARG A 337 3.86 10.96 -7.73
N GLY A 338 4.31 11.15 -8.96
CA GLY A 338 4.64 10.03 -9.84
C GLY A 338 6.05 9.54 -9.56
N PHE A 339 6.30 8.25 -9.81
CA PHE A 339 7.63 7.69 -9.98
C PHE A 339 7.92 7.46 -11.46
N PRO A 340 9.17 7.66 -11.92
CA PRO A 340 9.54 7.28 -13.27
C PRO A 340 9.45 5.75 -13.43
N THR A 341 8.89 5.30 -14.57
CA THR A 341 8.79 3.87 -14.91
C THR A 341 9.36 3.62 -16.30
N TRP A 342 9.50 2.35 -16.70
CA TRP A 342 10.05 1.98 -18.02
C TRP A 342 9.13 2.27 -19.23
N GLY A 343 8.05 3.05 -19.05
CA GLY A 343 7.12 3.45 -20.11
C GLY A 343 6.32 4.72 -19.78
N ASP A 344 5.45 5.13 -20.71
CA ASP A 344 4.54 6.26 -20.52
C ASP A 344 3.60 5.99 -19.33
N THR A 345 3.85 6.68 -18.22
CA THR A 345 2.86 6.78 -17.13
C THR A 345 1.91 7.93 -17.43
N SER A 346 0.62 7.69 -17.24
CA SER A 346 -0.39 8.73 -17.25
C SER A 346 -1.08 8.78 -15.88
N PHE A 347 -1.06 9.96 -15.27
CA PHE A 347 -1.87 10.22 -14.08
C PHE A 347 -3.04 11.07 -14.53
N THR A 348 -4.28 10.73 -14.13
CA THR A 348 -5.45 11.59 -14.37
C THR A 348 -6.18 11.92 -13.06
N PHE A 349 -6.43 13.21 -12.83
CA PHE A 349 -7.32 13.69 -11.78
C PHE A 349 -8.64 14.14 -12.38
N GLY A 350 -9.76 13.61 -11.87
CA GLY A 350 -11.09 13.87 -12.41
C GLY A 350 -11.60 15.30 -12.17
N ASN A 351 -11.40 15.83 -10.96
CA ASN A 351 -11.72 17.22 -10.58
C ASN A 351 -10.96 17.58 -9.30
N THR A 352 -10.01 18.51 -9.34
CA THR A 352 -9.25 18.91 -8.15
C THR A 352 -9.37 20.41 -7.88
N LYS A 353 -9.77 20.80 -6.67
CA LYS A 353 -9.40 22.11 -6.11
C LYS A 353 -8.00 21.96 -5.55
N VAL A 354 -7.00 22.21 -6.39
CA VAL A 354 -5.58 22.12 -6.04
C VAL A 354 -5.25 23.22 -5.04
N THR A 355 -4.87 22.87 -3.82
CA THR A 355 -4.43 23.85 -2.80
C THR A 355 -3.02 24.38 -3.06
N ASN A 356 -2.16 23.63 -3.77
CA ASN A 356 -0.84 24.08 -4.21
C ASN A 356 -0.49 23.51 -5.60
N PRO A 357 -0.31 24.36 -6.64
CA PRO A 357 0.04 23.97 -8.02
C PRO A 357 1.27 23.05 -8.15
N ASP A 358 2.23 23.16 -7.22
CA ASP A 358 3.47 22.39 -7.23
C ASP A 358 3.30 20.94 -6.67
N ASP A 359 2.06 20.56 -6.34
CA ASP A 359 1.73 19.23 -5.82
C ASP A 359 1.51 18.18 -6.92
N PHE A 360 1.36 18.57 -8.19
CA PHE A 360 1.09 17.65 -9.29
C PHE A 360 2.12 17.73 -10.42
N TYR A 361 2.77 16.60 -10.70
CA TYR A 361 3.72 16.46 -11.81
C TYR A 361 3.33 15.29 -12.70
N ARG A 362 3.42 15.48 -14.01
CA ARG A 362 3.55 14.37 -14.95
C ARG A 362 5.05 14.09 -15.10
N ILE A 363 5.46 12.85 -14.86
CA ILE A 363 6.84 12.42 -15.13
C ILE A 363 6.80 11.57 -16.39
N ARG A 364 7.36 12.08 -17.49
CA ARG A 364 7.64 11.26 -18.67
C ARG A 364 9.11 10.86 -18.66
N ALA A 365 9.38 9.57 -18.82
CA ALA A 365 10.70 9.06 -19.12
C ALA A 365 10.61 8.35 -20.48
N ASN A 366 10.97 9.05 -21.55
CA ASN A 366 11.20 8.41 -22.85
C ASN A 366 12.63 7.89 -22.91
N ARG A 367 12.85 6.79 -23.65
CA ARG A 367 14.20 6.28 -23.95
C ARG A 367 15.08 7.42 -24.50
N GLY A 368 16.02 7.91 -23.70
CA GLY A 368 17.02 8.88 -24.11
C GLY A 368 16.67 10.36 -23.91
N GLU A 369 15.59 10.70 -23.20
CA GLU A 369 15.28 12.10 -22.84
C GLU A 369 15.46 12.35 -21.33
N GLU A 370 15.94 13.54 -20.97
CA GLU A 370 16.08 14.02 -19.58
C GLU A 370 14.73 14.06 -18.86
N TYR A 371 14.75 13.79 -17.55
CA TYR A 371 13.59 13.95 -16.66
C TYR A 371 13.08 15.39 -16.70
N ARG A 372 11.92 15.61 -17.32
CA ARG A 372 11.24 16.90 -17.28
C ARG A 372 10.03 16.82 -16.37
N ARG A 373 10.04 17.68 -15.34
CA ARG A 373 8.88 17.95 -14.50
C ARG A 373 7.97 18.88 -15.30
N ASP A 374 6.94 18.34 -15.91
CA ASP A 374 5.91 19.16 -16.51
C ASP A 374 4.78 19.35 -15.51
N ARG A 375 4.40 20.62 -15.31
CA ARG A 375 3.20 20.98 -14.56
C ARG A 375 1.97 20.36 -15.21
N PHE A 376 0.99 20.01 -14.39
CA PHE A 376 -0.25 19.45 -14.90
C PHE A 376 -0.97 20.47 -15.81
N PRO A 377 -1.33 20.10 -17.05
CA PRO A 377 -1.99 21.04 -17.95
C PRO A 377 -3.34 21.49 -17.36
N GLY A 378 -3.54 22.82 -17.29
CA GLY A 378 -4.78 23.43 -16.79
C GLY A 378 -4.69 24.15 -15.43
N VAL A 379 -3.54 24.11 -14.75
CA VAL A 379 -3.32 24.92 -13.54
C VAL A 379 -2.87 26.32 -13.93
N VAL A 380 -3.79 27.27 -13.97
CA VAL A 380 -3.50 28.69 -14.29
C VAL A 380 -2.98 29.40 -13.05
N HIS A 381 -1.74 29.88 -13.07
CA HIS A 381 -1.24 30.73 -11.99
C HIS A 381 -1.86 32.12 -12.05
N LYS A 382 -1.95 32.78 -10.88
CA LYS A 382 -2.21 34.22 -10.81
C LYS A 382 -1.08 35.04 -11.45
N GLU A 383 0.15 34.51 -11.45
CA GLU A 383 1.33 35.14 -12.05
C GLU A 383 1.33 35.04 -13.59
N ASP A 384 0.77 33.96 -14.16
CA ASP A 384 0.63 33.77 -15.62
C ASP A 384 -0.53 34.59 -16.23
N ARG A 385 -1.16 35.48 -15.45
CA ARG A 385 -2.23 36.40 -15.91
C ARG A 385 -1.76 37.84 -16.09
N GLU A 386 -0.48 38.13 -15.88
CA GLU A 386 0.10 39.47 -16.03
C GLU A 386 1.09 39.59 -17.20
N GLU A 387 0.97 38.75 -18.24
CA GLU A 387 1.58 38.98 -19.56
C GLU A 387 0.55 39.30 -20.65
#